data_AF-B5E8M5-F1
#
_entry.id   AF-B5E8M5-F1
#
_cell.length_a   1.000
_cell.length_b   1.000
_cell.length_c   1.000
_cell.angle_alpha   90.00
_cell.angle_beta   90.00
_cell.angle_gamma   90.00
#
_symmetry.space_group_name_H-M   'P 1'
#
loop_
_entity.id
_entity.type
_entity.pdbx_description
1 polymer ?
#
loop_
_entity_poly.entity_id
_entity_poly.type
_entity_poly.pdbx_seq_one_letter_code
_entity_poly.pdbx_strand_id
1 'polypeptide(L)'
;MDEFKLECRQDPESRGKQILKISGGVTIGDAGGFRQALLAALEAASELQVDLSEMTGIDLTGLQLLCAAHQSAVRGGKWLYITDGGNLTFREMAAGAGFRRHTGCARDTSYSCIWVGGEK
;
A
#
# COMPACT_ATOMS: atom_id res chain seq x y z
N MET A 1 -14.44 9.07 -15.20
CA MET A 1 -13.36 8.11 -14.90
C MET A 1 -12.35 8.92 -14.11
N ASP A 2 -12.21 8.64 -12.81
CA ASP A 2 -11.29 9.40 -11.97
C ASP A 2 -9.85 9.14 -12.41
N GLU A 3 -9.07 10.20 -12.57
CA GLU A 3 -7.69 10.13 -13.03
C GLU A 3 -6.80 9.55 -11.92
N PHE A 4 -6.11 8.45 -12.20
CA PHE A 4 -5.13 7.84 -11.30
C PHE A 4 -3.88 8.72 -11.18
N LYS A 5 -3.49 9.07 -9.94
CA LYS A 5 -2.28 9.86 -9.65
C LYS A 5 -1.46 9.24 -8.54
N LEU A 6 -0.14 9.32 -8.71
CA LEU A 6 0.86 8.85 -7.75
C LEU A 6 1.79 10.00 -7.38
N GLU A 7 1.92 10.25 -6.09
CA GLU A 7 2.85 11.25 -5.56
C GLU A 7 3.72 10.59 -4.49
N CYS A 8 5.04 10.57 -4.70
CA CYS A 8 5.98 10.08 -3.70
C CYS A 8 6.72 11.26 -3.06
N ARG A 9 6.75 11.30 -1.73
CA ARG A 9 7.48 12.31 -0.96
C ARG A 9 8.18 11.70 0.24
N GLN A 10 9.31 12.26 0.61
CA GLN A 10 9.97 11.94 1.88
C GLN A 10 9.18 12.56 3.04
N ASP A 11 9.09 11.84 4.15
CA ASP A 11 8.53 12.37 5.38
C ASP A 11 9.45 13.47 5.95
N PRO A 12 8.94 14.68 6.24
CA PRO A 12 9.77 15.79 6.72
C PRO A 12 10.35 15.55 8.12
N GLU A 13 9.71 14.71 8.93
CA GLU A 13 10.13 14.40 10.31
C GLU A 13 11.04 13.16 10.35
N SER A 14 10.97 12.29 9.34
CA SER A 14 11.78 11.07 9.25
C SER A 14 12.40 10.86 7.88
N ARG A 15 13.72 11.10 7.79
CA ARG A 15 14.49 10.84 6.55
C ARG A 15 14.43 9.39 6.09
N GLY A 16 14.16 8.44 6.99
CA GLY A 16 14.07 7.02 6.69
C GLY A 16 12.70 6.56 6.16
N LYS A 17 11.75 7.49 5.97
CA LYS A 17 10.37 7.19 5.60
C LYS A 17 9.95 7.88 4.30
N GLN A 18 9.31 7.12 3.42
CA GLN A 18 8.62 7.62 2.22
C GLN A 18 7.11 7.52 2.40
N ILE A 19 6.40 8.46 1.79
CA ILE A 19 4.94 8.46 1.68
C ILE A 19 4.60 8.39 0.19
N LEU A 20 3.94 7.31 -0.22
CA LEU A 20 3.37 7.15 -1.54
C LEU A 20 1.87 7.41 -1.47
N LYS A 21 1.43 8.57 -1.94
CA LYS A 21 0.02 8.97 -1.98
C LYS A 21 -0.61 8.50 -3.29
N ILE A 22 -1.80 7.93 -3.16
CA ILE A 22 -2.63 7.46 -4.28
C ILE A 22 -3.94 8.25 -4.28
N SER A 23 -4.22 8.88 -5.41
CA SER A 23 -5.49 9.59 -5.64
C SER A 23 -6.18 9.03 -6.90
N GLY A 24 -7.50 8.94 -6.87
CA GLY A 24 -8.29 8.38 -7.98
C GLY A 24 -8.39 6.85 -7.97
N GLY A 25 -8.78 6.26 -9.09
CA GLY A 25 -9.06 4.82 -9.20
C GLY A 25 -7.88 4.04 -9.77
N VAL A 26 -7.46 2.97 -9.10
CA VAL A 26 -6.39 2.07 -9.56
C VAL A 26 -6.96 0.93 -10.40
N THR A 27 -6.57 0.86 -11.67
CA THR A 27 -7.00 -0.19 -12.59
C THR A 27 -5.82 -1.04 -13.08
N ILE A 28 -6.11 -2.13 -13.79
CA ILE A 28 -5.09 -2.97 -14.41
C ILE A 28 -4.19 -2.21 -15.39
N GLY A 29 -4.71 -1.15 -16.04
CA GLY A 29 -3.92 -0.29 -16.92
C GLY A 29 -2.82 0.48 -16.19
N ASP A 30 -3.02 0.73 -14.90
CA ASP A 30 -2.12 1.48 -14.02
C ASP A 30 -1.09 0.59 -13.33
N ALA A 31 -1.26 -0.74 -13.39
CA ALA A 31 -0.50 -1.71 -12.61
C ALA A 31 1.02 -1.60 -12.82
N GLY A 32 1.46 -1.29 -14.05
CA GLY A 32 2.87 -1.09 -14.36
C GLY A 32 3.48 0.10 -13.62
N GLY A 33 2.81 1.25 -13.69
CA GLY A 33 3.22 2.48 -13.00
C GLY A 33 3.15 2.35 -11.49
N PHE A 34 2.06 1.75 -10.98
CA PHE A 34 1.90 1.51 -9.54
C PHE A 34 2.99 0.59 -8.97
N ARG A 35 3.30 -0.50 -9.67
CA ARG A 35 4.40 -1.41 -9.29
C ARG A 35 5.74 -0.69 -9.24
N GLN A 36 6.05 0.14 -10.25
CA GLN A 36 7.32 0.89 -10.30
C GLN A 36 7.42 1.87 -9.13
N ALA A 37 6.35 2.60 -8.81
CA ALA A 37 6.32 3.53 -7.69
C ALA A 37 6.52 2.83 -6.34
N LEU A 38 5.86 1.69 -6.11
CA LEU A 38 6.04 0.89 -4.89
C LEU A 38 7.50 0.44 -4.71
N LEU A 39 8.14 -0.05 -5.78
CA LEU A 39 9.54 -0.49 -5.73
C LEU A 39 10.49 0.68 -5.47
N ALA A 40 10.34 1.79 -6.20
CA ALA A 40 11.18 2.97 -6.02
C ALA A 40 11.08 3.53 -4.59
N ALA A 41 9.87 3.58 -4.03
CA ALA A 41 9.67 4.06 -2.67
C ALA A 41 10.27 3.11 -1.62
N LEU A 42 10.17 1.79 -1.82
CA LEU A 42 10.82 0.79 -0.95
C LEU A 42 12.35 0.81 -1.07
N GLU A 43 12.91 1.13 -2.24
CA GLU A 43 14.37 1.27 -2.40
C GLU A 43 14.89 2.51 -1.67
N ALA A 44 14.16 3.63 -1.74
CA ALA A 44 14.57 4.92 -1.19
C ALA A 44 14.51 5.04 0.35
N ALA A 45 13.81 4.14 1.05
CA ALA A 45 13.59 4.25 2.49
C ALA A 45 13.54 2.90 3.22
N SER A 46 13.69 2.93 4.55
CA SER A 46 13.47 1.78 5.42
C SER A 46 11.99 1.59 5.76
N GLU A 47 11.17 2.62 5.55
CA GLU A 47 9.76 2.66 5.89
C GLU A 47 8.97 3.29 4.73
N LEU A 48 7.88 2.64 4.34
CA LEU A 48 6.95 3.12 3.33
C LEU A 48 5.54 3.21 3.91
N GLN A 49 4.99 4.42 3.91
CA GLN A 49 3.57 4.66 4.13
C GLN A 49 2.88 4.75 2.77
N VAL A 50 1.84 3.96 2.56
CA VAL A 50 0.94 4.13 1.40
C VAL A 50 -0.31 4.86 1.86
N ASP A 51 -0.51 6.08 1.34
CA ASP A 51 -1.65 6.92 1.68
C ASP A 51 -2.76 6.75 0.63
N LEU A 52 -3.88 6.18 1.08
CA LEU A 52 -5.06 5.86 0.28
C LEU A 52 -6.25 6.77 0.59
N SER A 53 -6.04 7.88 1.30
CA SER A 53 -7.13 8.79 1.73
C SER A 53 -7.94 9.37 0.57
N GLU A 54 -7.34 9.53 -0.61
CA GLU A 54 -7.98 10.08 -1.81
C GLU A 54 -8.23 9.03 -2.92
N MET A 55 -8.06 7.75 -2.61
CA MET A 55 -8.30 6.66 -3.56
C MET A 55 -9.81 6.44 -3.77
N THR A 56 -10.28 6.44 -5.02
CA THR A 56 -11.70 6.24 -5.33
C THR A 56 -12.04 4.81 -5.74
N GLY A 57 -11.04 3.95 -5.93
CA GLY A 57 -11.22 2.54 -6.21
C GLY A 57 -9.90 1.81 -6.42
N ILE A 58 -9.92 0.48 -6.29
CA ILE A 58 -8.76 -0.38 -6.57
C ILE A 58 -9.25 -1.74 -7.05
N ASP A 59 -8.63 -2.23 -8.12
CA ASP A 59 -8.91 -3.56 -8.64
C ASP A 59 -8.11 -4.66 -7.93
N LEU A 60 -8.38 -5.91 -8.31
CA LEU A 60 -7.68 -7.08 -7.78
C LEU A 60 -6.16 -6.98 -8.00
N THR A 61 -5.73 -6.44 -9.15
CA THR A 61 -4.32 -6.29 -9.49
C THR A 61 -3.63 -5.32 -8.53
N GLY A 62 -4.24 -4.18 -8.24
CA GLY A 62 -3.74 -3.21 -7.27
C GLY A 62 -3.64 -3.79 -5.86
N LEU A 63 -4.65 -4.55 -5.41
CA LEU A 63 -4.60 -5.24 -4.11
C LEU A 63 -3.46 -6.27 -4.05
N GLN A 64 -3.24 -7.03 -5.13
CA GLN A 64 -2.13 -7.98 -5.21
C GLN A 64 -0.77 -7.28 -5.19
N LEU A 65 -0.64 -6.12 -5.83
CA LEU A 65 0.59 -5.32 -5.80
C LEU A 65 0.90 -4.79 -4.39
N LEU A 66 -0.10 -4.30 -3.65
CA LEU A 66 0.06 -3.91 -2.24
C LEU A 66 0.53 -5.09 -1.37
N CYS A 67 -0.07 -6.26 -1.57
CA CYS A 67 0.33 -7.49 -0.87
C CYS A 67 1.79 -7.88 -1.21
N ALA A 68 2.16 -7.84 -2.48
CA ALA A 68 3.53 -8.15 -2.92
C ALA A 68 4.55 -7.13 -2.41
N ALA A 69 4.19 -5.84 -2.34
CA ALA A 69 5.01 -4.79 -1.76
C ALA A 69 5.24 -5.02 -0.26
N HIS A 70 4.19 -5.35 0.51
CA HIS A 70 4.32 -5.69 1.93
C HIS A 70 5.29 -6.86 2.12
N GLN A 71 5.12 -7.94 1.37
CA GLN A 71 6.00 -9.11 1.43
C GLN A 71 7.45 -8.76 1.05
N SER A 72 7.64 -7.87 0.08
CA SER A 72 8.96 -7.39 -0.34
C SER A 72 9.62 -6.54 0.74
N ALA A 73 8.85 -5.70 1.43
CA ALA A 73 9.31 -4.91 2.56
C ALA A 73 9.77 -5.83 3.70
N VAL A 74 8.96 -6.80 4.12
CA VAL A 74 9.32 -7.75 5.18
C VAL A 74 10.58 -8.53 4.81
N ARG A 75 10.68 -9.04 3.58
CA ARG A 75 11.89 -9.74 3.10
C ARG A 75 13.14 -8.86 3.13
N GLY A 76 12.98 -7.55 2.90
CA GLY A 76 14.07 -6.57 2.94
C GLY A 76 14.36 -5.99 4.32
N GLY A 77 13.67 -6.45 5.38
CA GLY A 77 13.79 -5.85 6.72
C GLY A 77 13.27 -4.42 6.80
N LYS A 78 12.31 -4.07 5.94
CA LYS A 78 11.69 -2.74 5.83
C LYS A 78 10.24 -2.81 6.30
N TRP A 79 9.68 -1.64 6.63
CA TRP A 79 8.30 -1.48 7.05
C TRP A 79 7.44 -0.97 5.90
N LEU A 80 6.25 -1.54 5.74
CA LEU A 80 5.20 -1.02 4.87
C LEU A 80 3.88 -1.05 5.62
N TYR A 81 3.21 0.10 5.67
CA TYR A 81 1.88 0.22 6.26
C TYR A 81 1.00 1.15 5.42
N ILE A 82 -0.31 1.12 5.68
CA ILE A 82 -1.31 1.85 4.92
C ILE A 82 -1.99 2.85 5.84
N THR A 83 -2.26 4.05 5.32
CA THR A 83 -3.19 5.00 5.93
C THR A 83 -4.32 5.27 4.96
N ASP A 84 -5.55 4.99 5.36
CA ASP A 84 -6.73 5.24 4.53
C ASP A 84 -7.48 6.53 4.90
N GLY A 85 -7.11 7.20 5.99
CA GLY A 85 -7.78 8.45 6.42
C GLY A 85 -9.29 8.30 6.66
N GLY A 86 -9.77 7.08 6.94
CA GLY A 86 -11.20 6.78 7.05
C GLY A 86 -11.88 6.43 5.72
N ASN A 87 -11.12 6.32 4.62
CA ASN A 87 -11.63 5.89 3.32
C ASN A 87 -12.09 4.43 3.36
N LEU A 88 -13.41 4.24 3.35
CA LEU A 88 -14.04 2.91 3.41
C LEU A 88 -13.89 2.14 2.11
N THR A 89 -13.71 2.82 0.96
CA THR A 89 -13.63 2.18 -0.35
C THR A 89 -12.53 1.13 -0.40
N PHE A 90 -11.34 1.45 0.12
CA PHE A 90 -10.24 0.48 0.19
C PHE A 90 -10.61 -0.75 1.03
N ARG A 91 -11.21 -0.53 2.19
CA ARG A 91 -11.59 -1.59 3.14
C ARG A 91 -12.66 -2.51 2.56
N GLU A 92 -13.64 -1.94 1.86
CA GLU A 92 -14.73 -2.66 1.20
C GLU A 92 -14.23 -3.47 0.02
N MET A 93 -13.39 -2.88 -0.84
CA MET A 93 -12.79 -3.60 -1.98
C MET A 93 -11.88 -4.74 -1.51
N ALA A 94 -11.06 -4.51 -0.49
CA ALA A 94 -10.23 -5.56 0.10
C ALA A 94 -11.07 -6.67 0.75
N ALA A 95 -12.19 -6.32 1.42
CA ALA A 95 -13.10 -7.30 2.00
C ALA A 95 -13.82 -8.13 0.92
N GLY A 96 -14.40 -7.46 -0.08
CA GLY A 96 -15.11 -8.10 -1.19
C GLY A 96 -14.22 -9.01 -2.04
N ALA A 97 -12.93 -8.68 -2.16
CA ALA A 97 -11.93 -9.51 -2.84
C ALA A 97 -11.33 -10.62 -1.96
N GLY A 98 -11.74 -10.76 -0.70
CA GLY A 98 -11.25 -11.81 0.21
C GLY A 98 -9.83 -11.55 0.77
N PHE A 99 -9.34 -10.31 0.72
CA PHE A 99 -8.04 -9.94 1.26
C PHE A 99 -8.06 -9.69 2.77
N ARG A 100 -9.21 -9.29 3.35
CA ARG A 100 -9.36 -9.14 4.82
C ARG A 100 -8.99 -10.44 5.52
N ARG A 101 -8.12 -10.34 6.53
CA ARG A 101 -7.67 -11.50 7.31
C ARG A 101 -7.90 -11.29 8.81
N HIS A 102 -7.95 -12.40 9.53
CA HIS A 102 -7.92 -12.45 10.99
C HIS A 102 -6.49 -12.60 11.53
N THR A 103 -5.57 -13.15 10.71
CA THR A 103 -4.15 -13.36 11.02
C THR A 103 -3.28 -12.87 9.86
N GLY A 104 -2.05 -12.42 10.18
CA GLY A 104 -1.12 -11.90 9.18
C GLY A 104 -0.84 -12.89 8.07
N CYS A 105 -0.28 -12.42 6.94
CA CYS A 105 0.11 -13.35 5.88
C CYS A 105 1.26 -14.25 6.35
N ALA A 106 1.47 -15.39 5.69
CA ALA A 106 2.53 -16.35 6.08
C ALA A 106 3.95 -15.77 6.06
N ARG A 107 4.15 -14.60 5.45
CA ARG A 107 5.42 -13.87 5.40
C ARG A 107 5.51 -12.75 6.43
N ASP A 108 4.45 -12.47 7.18
CA ASP A 108 4.41 -11.40 8.18
C ASP A 108 5.00 -11.89 9.51
N THR A 109 6.28 -11.62 9.72
CA THR A 109 6.98 -11.97 10.96
C THR A 109 6.90 -10.88 12.03
N SER A 110 6.44 -9.68 11.65
CA SER A 110 6.40 -8.49 12.50
C SER A 110 4.98 -8.05 12.85
N TYR A 111 3.97 -8.87 12.56
CA TYR A 111 2.55 -8.54 12.77
C TYR A 111 2.11 -7.22 12.09
N SER A 112 2.74 -6.92 10.95
CA SER A 112 2.58 -5.69 10.18
C SER A 112 1.65 -5.83 8.98
N CYS A 113 1.03 -7.00 8.79
CA CYS A 113 0.27 -7.28 7.58
C CYS A 113 -0.88 -6.27 7.41
N ILE A 114 -0.85 -5.58 6.28
CA ILE A 114 -1.84 -4.56 5.87
C ILE A 114 -3.28 -5.09 5.82
N TRP A 115 -3.46 -6.41 5.83
CA TRP A 115 -4.75 -7.07 5.73
C TRP A 115 -5.42 -7.43 7.06
N VAL A 116 -4.71 -7.33 8.18
CA VAL A 116 -5.26 -7.58 9.54
C VAL A 116 -5.52 -6.31 10.34
N GLY A 117 -5.05 -5.16 9.87
CA GLY A 117 -5.13 -3.90 10.61
C GLY A 117 -3.93 -3.00 10.33
N GLY A 118 -2.73 -3.58 10.16
CA GLY A 118 -1.56 -2.91 9.58
C GLY A 118 -1.24 -1.53 10.15
N GLU A 119 -1.40 -1.34 11.46
CA GLU A 119 -1.01 -0.12 12.17
C GLU A 119 0.39 -0.29 12.77
N LYS A 120 1.17 0.79 12.78
CA LYS A 120 2.52 0.84 13.37
C LYS A 120 2.43 1.14 14.87
#